data_AF-A0A7C3YPZ6-F1
#
_entry.id   AF-A0A7C3YPZ6-F1
#
_cell.length_a   1.000
_cell.length_b   1.000
_cell.length_c   1.000
_cell.angle_alpha   90.00
_cell.angle_beta   90.00
_cell.angle_gamma   90.00
#
_symmetry.space_group_name_H-M   'P 1'
#
loop_
_entity.id
_entity.type
_entity.pdbx_description
1 polymer ?
#
loop_
_entity_poly.entity_id
_entity_poly.type
_entity_poly.pdbx_seq_one_letter_code
_entity_poly.pdbx_strand_id
1 'polypeptide(L)'
;MPVHREGSGPETVFFSGYAKLPAGITASAMFNVVAVGMEIEVSTGRIVAAECTLATEVGKNFFARLVTGWNIDTELGELIETINRRYQGSAQKAIITALKIIHEKYRAFRGH
;
A
#
# COMPACT_ATOMS: atom_id res chain seq x y z
N MET A 1 -4.32 18.92 23.58
CA MET A 1 -3.14 18.46 22.80
C MET A 1 -3.06 19.37 21.59
N PRO A 2 -2.00 20.18 21.40
CA PRO A 2 -1.93 21.06 20.24
C PRO A 2 -1.60 20.20 19.01
N VAL A 3 -2.51 20.22 18.04
CA VAL A 3 -2.28 19.65 16.71
C VAL A 3 -1.14 20.46 16.11
N HIS A 4 -0.04 19.79 15.76
CA HIS A 4 1.10 20.44 15.10
C HIS A 4 0.59 21.21 13.88
N ARG A 5 0.95 22.48 13.77
CA ARG A 5 0.78 23.23 12.52
C ARG A 5 1.70 22.59 11.50
N GLU A 6 1.11 21.89 10.56
CA GLU A 6 1.81 21.33 9.41
C GLU A 6 2.40 22.50 8.60
N GLY A 7 3.71 22.39 8.35
CA GLY A 7 4.45 23.39 7.58
C GLY A 7 3.93 23.47 6.14
N SER A 8 4.46 24.44 5.40
CA SER A 8 4.17 24.70 3.98
C SER A 8 4.66 23.60 3.02
N GLY A 9 4.46 22.33 3.36
CA GLY A 9 4.71 21.17 2.52
C GLY A 9 3.44 20.72 1.78
N PRO A 10 3.56 19.85 0.78
CA PRO A 10 2.41 19.22 0.14
C PRO A 10 1.55 18.48 1.17
N GLU A 11 0.24 18.60 1.08
CA GLU A 11 -0.69 17.87 1.95
C GLU A 11 -0.61 16.37 1.64
N THR A 12 -0.16 15.60 2.63
CA THR A 12 -0.12 14.14 2.55
C THR A 12 -1.21 13.52 3.43
N VAL A 13 -1.76 12.40 2.97
CA VAL A 13 -2.79 11.65 3.70
C VAL A 13 -2.41 10.18 3.76
N PHE A 14 -2.64 9.58 4.92
CA PHE A 14 -2.41 8.16 5.13
C PHE A 14 -3.60 7.31 4.68
N PHE A 15 -3.32 6.33 3.82
CA PHE A 15 -4.28 5.33 3.37
C PHE A 15 -3.81 3.94 3.75
N SER A 16 -4.74 3.07 4.14
CA SER A 16 -4.43 1.67 4.45
C SER A 16 -5.34 0.69 3.72
N GLY A 17 -4.76 -0.45 3.35
CA GLY A 17 -5.43 -1.57 2.71
C GLY A 17 -5.07 -2.88 3.41
N TYR A 18 -6.05 -3.79 3.52
CA TYR A 18 -5.89 -5.07 4.20
C TYR A 18 -6.33 -6.19 3.27
N ALA A 19 -5.53 -7.25 3.16
CA ALA A 19 -5.85 -8.38 2.30
C ALA A 19 -5.40 -9.72 2.92
N LYS A 20 -6.20 -10.75 2.74
CA LYS A 20 -5.89 -12.11 3.24
C LYS A 20 -4.75 -12.73 2.43
N LEU A 21 -3.83 -13.42 3.10
CA LEU A 21 -2.85 -14.29 2.45
C LEU A 21 -3.53 -15.53 1.86
N PRO A 22 -2.94 -16.15 0.83
CA PRO A 22 -3.40 -17.46 0.34
C PRO A 22 -3.38 -18.47 1.49
N ALA A 23 -4.50 -19.15 1.74
CA ALA A 23 -4.60 -20.18 2.77
C ALA A 23 -4.39 -21.58 2.18
N GLY A 24 -3.61 -22.41 2.88
CA GLY A 24 -3.57 -23.87 2.69
C GLY A 24 -4.64 -24.53 3.57
N ILE A 25 -5.25 -25.61 3.08
CA ILE A 25 -6.43 -26.28 3.65
C ILE A 25 -6.07 -26.95 5.00
N THR A 26 -6.03 -26.18 6.08
CA THR A 26 -6.07 -26.69 7.45
C THR A 26 -7.00 -25.81 8.27
N ALA A 27 -7.97 -26.43 8.96
CA ALA A 27 -9.09 -25.80 9.65
C ALA A 27 -8.69 -24.85 10.81
N SER A 28 -7.39 -24.63 11.03
CA SER A 28 -6.80 -23.85 12.11
C SER A 28 -5.93 -22.67 11.64
N ALA A 29 -5.92 -22.35 10.35
CA ALA A 29 -5.20 -21.17 9.86
C ALA A 29 -5.96 -19.89 10.25
N MET A 30 -5.67 -19.35 11.44
CA MET A 30 -6.00 -17.99 11.83
C MET A 30 -5.69 -17.05 10.65
N PHE A 31 -6.64 -16.19 10.30
CA PHE A 31 -6.58 -15.34 9.11
C PHE A 31 -5.30 -14.50 9.11
N ASN A 32 -4.28 -14.91 8.34
CA ASN A 32 -3.09 -14.09 8.15
C ASN A 32 -3.44 -12.99 7.13
N VAL A 33 -3.54 -11.75 7.62
CA VAL A 33 -3.82 -10.55 6.82
C VAL A 33 -2.53 -9.77 6.61
N VAL A 34 -2.29 -9.33 5.37
CA VAL A 34 -1.28 -8.32 5.06
C VAL A 34 -1.94 -6.95 5.19
N ALA A 35 -1.40 -6.11 6.06
CA ALA A 35 -1.71 -4.69 6.10
C ALA A 35 -0.67 -3.94 5.25
N VAL A 36 -1.14 -3.01 4.44
CA VAL A 36 -0.34 -2.04 3.69
C VAL A 36 -0.77 -0.65 4.12
N GLY A 37 0.20 0.20 4.46
CA GLY A 37 0.01 1.62 4.74
C GLY A 37 0.77 2.45 3.71
N MET A 38 0.17 3.56 3.26
CA MET A 38 0.76 4.48 2.30
C MET A 38 0.46 5.91 2.69
N GLU A 39 1.50 6.73 2.70
CA GLU A 39 1.36 8.18 2.76
C GLU A 39 1.40 8.72 1.31
N ILE A 40 0.37 9.47 0.94
CA ILE A 40 0.15 9.90 -0.44
C ILE A 40 -0.06 11.40 -0.46
N GLU A 41 0.71 12.09 -1.30
CA GLU A 41 0.49 13.51 -1.60
C GLU A 41 -0.82 13.65 -2.39
N VAL A 42 -1.81 14.31 -1.81
CA VAL A 42 -3.19 14.31 -2.34
C VAL A 42 -3.30 15.07 -3.66
N SER A 43 -2.55 16.16 -3.81
CA SER A 43 -2.56 16.99 -5.02
C SER A 43 -2.15 16.22 -6.26
N THR A 44 -1.17 15.33 -6.14
CA THR A 44 -0.57 14.61 -7.27
C THR A 44 -0.92 13.13 -7.32
N GLY A 45 -1.26 12.49 -6.19
CA GLY A 45 -1.43 11.04 -6.07
C GLY A 45 -0.12 10.29 -5.89
N ARG A 46 0.99 11.00 -5.67
CA ARG A 46 2.31 10.40 -5.52
C ARG A 46 2.45 9.75 -4.14
N ILE A 47 2.86 8.48 -4.12
CA ILE A 47 3.18 7.75 -2.89
C ILE A 47 4.52 8.26 -2.37
N VAL A 48 4.53 8.90 -1.20
CA VAL A 48 5.75 9.47 -0.59
C VAL A 48 6.38 8.53 0.43
N ALA A 49 5.59 7.67 1.07
CA ALA A 49 6.05 6.62 1.96
C ALA A 49 5.11 5.41 1.93
N ALA A 50 5.64 4.22 2.23
CA ALA A 50 4.84 3.01 2.32
C ALA A 50 5.43 1.98 3.28
N GLU A 51 4.57 1.21 3.93
CA GLU A 51 4.95 0.09 4.80
C GLU A 51 4.00 -1.10 4.66
N CYS A 52 4.42 -2.27 5.15
CA CYS A 52 3.58 -3.46 5.19
C CYS A 52 3.98 -4.46 6.29
N THR A 53 3.08 -5.41 6.58
CA THR A 53 3.25 -6.40 7.65
C THR A 53 3.92 -7.71 7.19
N LEU A 54 4.80 -7.66 6.18
CA LEU A 54 5.58 -8.85 5.77
C LEU A 54 6.47 -9.35 6.91
N ALA A 55 6.75 -10.66 6.94
CA ALA A 55 7.51 -11.26 8.05
C ALA A 55 8.97 -10.80 8.10
N THR A 56 9.59 -10.54 6.95
CA THR A 56 11.02 -10.18 6.87
C THR A 56 11.22 -8.70 6.61
N GLU A 57 12.20 -8.09 7.27
CA GLU A 57 12.59 -6.70 7.01
C GLU A 57 13.04 -6.49 5.57
N VAL A 58 13.72 -7.47 4.98
CA VAL A 58 14.11 -7.44 3.56
C VAL A 58 12.88 -7.28 2.66
N GLY A 59 11.80 -8.02 2.93
CA GLY A 59 10.55 -7.92 2.19
C GLY A 59 9.87 -6.57 2.38
N LYS A 60 9.78 -6.08 3.62
CA LYS A 60 9.22 -4.75 3.94
C LYS A 60 9.96 -3.62 3.21
N ASN A 61 11.29 -3.61 3.33
CA ASN A 61 12.14 -2.60 2.70
C ASN A 61 12.10 -2.67 1.18
N PHE A 62 12.05 -3.87 0.61
CA PHE A 62 11.89 -4.05 -0.83
C PHE A 62 10.54 -3.50 -1.31
N PHE A 63 9.45 -3.85 -0.62
CA PHE A 63 8.11 -3.33 -0.93
C PHE A 63 8.07 -1.80 -0.89
N ALA A 64 8.56 -1.18 0.20
CA ALA A 64 8.57 0.27 0.34
C ALA A 64 9.29 0.95 -0.85
N ARG A 65 10.48 0.47 -1.23
CA ARG A 65 11.22 1.01 -2.39
C ARG A 65 10.56 0.71 -3.74
N LEU A 66 9.78 -0.37 -3.82
CA LEU A 66 9.11 -0.77 -5.06
C LEU A 66 7.93 0.14 -5.40
N VAL A 67 7.19 0.58 -4.38
CA VAL A 67 5.93 1.33 -4.54
C VAL A 67 6.10 2.85 -4.35
N THR A 68 7.10 3.30 -3.60
CA THR A 68 7.33 4.73 -3.38
C THR A 68 7.70 5.43 -4.69
N GLY A 69 7.13 6.61 -4.92
CA GLY A 69 7.35 7.43 -6.11
C GLY A 69 6.35 7.21 -7.24
N TRP A 70 5.59 6.12 -7.22
CA TRP A 70 4.50 5.86 -8.16
C TRP A 70 3.27 6.73 -7.85
N ASN A 71 2.49 7.01 -8.89
CA ASN A 71 1.19 7.63 -8.78
C ASN A 71 0.09 6.58 -8.55
N ILE A 72 -0.59 6.64 -7.41
CA ILE A 72 -1.64 5.68 -7.09
C ILE A 72 -2.83 5.77 -8.05
N ASP A 73 -3.11 6.94 -8.62
CA ASP A 73 -4.31 7.17 -9.43
C ASP A 73 -4.12 6.82 -10.91
N THR A 74 -2.99 7.25 -11.48
CA THR A 74 -2.73 7.15 -12.92
C THR A 74 -1.87 5.95 -13.29
N GLU A 75 -1.04 5.44 -12.39
CA GLU A 75 -0.02 4.42 -12.70
C GLU A 75 -0.26 3.08 -11.97
N LEU A 76 -1.42 2.88 -11.33
CA LEU A 76 -1.72 1.65 -10.59
C LEU A 76 -1.51 0.37 -11.42
N GLY A 77 -1.87 0.39 -12.70
CA GLY A 77 -1.71 -0.76 -13.60
C GLY A 77 -0.23 -1.15 -13.76
N GLU A 78 0.63 -0.19 -14.07
CA GLU A 78 2.08 -0.38 -14.25
C GLU A 78 2.77 -0.78 -12.94
N LEU A 79 2.32 -0.22 -11.81
CA LEU A 79 2.78 -0.62 -10.48
C LEU A 79 2.44 -2.09 -10.21
N ILE A 80 1.21 -2.53 -10.51
CA ILE A 80 0.80 -3.93 -10.36
C ILE A 80 1.64 -4.85 -11.25
N GLU A 81 1.90 -4.49 -12.50
CA GLU A 81 2.78 -5.26 -13.39
C GLU A 81 4.21 -5.35 -12.84
N THR A 82 4.71 -4.24 -12.31
CA THR A 82 6.04 -4.18 -11.69
C THR A 82 6.11 -5.07 -10.44
N ILE A 83 5.06 -5.13 -9.62
CA ILE A 83 4.94 -6.06 -8.49
C ILE A 83 4.89 -7.51 -8.98
N ASN A 84 4.09 -7.81 -9.99
CA ASN A 84 3.99 -9.15 -10.58
C ASN A 84 5.34 -9.67 -11.07
N ARG A 85 6.18 -8.79 -11.63
CA ARG A 85 7.52 -9.13 -12.15
C ARG A 85 8.57 -9.20 -11.05
N ARG A 86 8.59 -8.23 -10.13
CA ARG A 86 9.72 -8.03 -9.21
C ARG A 86 9.52 -8.61 -7.81
N TYR A 87 8.28 -8.80 -7.37
CA TYR A 87 7.97 -9.37 -6.06
C TYR A 87 7.47 -10.81 -6.22
N GLN A 88 8.33 -11.80 -5.99
CA GLN A 88 7.99 -13.24 -6.13
C GLN A 88 7.68 -13.90 -4.77
N GLY A 89 7.16 -13.14 -3.80
CA GLY A 89 6.80 -13.65 -2.47
C GLY A 89 5.36 -14.16 -2.38
N SER A 90 5.08 -15.00 -1.38
CA SER A 90 3.74 -15.59 -1.15
C SER A 90 2.61 -14.57 -0.93
N ALA A 91 2.95 -13.36 -0.47
CA ALA A 91 2.01 -12.27 -0.23
C ALA A 91 1.64 -11.45 -1.48
N GLN A 92 2.13 -11.79 -2.67
CA GLN A 92 2.02 -10.94 -3.88
C GLN A 92 0.56 -10.55 -4.17
N LYS A 93 -0.34 -11.54 -4.20
CA LYS A 93 -1.77 -11.30 -4.44
C LYS A 93 -2.40 -10.41 -3.37
N ALA A 94 -2.05 -10.61 -2.10
CA ALA A 94 -2.56 -9.80 -1.00
C ALA A 94 -2.10 -8.35 -1.10
N ILE A 95 -0.82 -8.11 -1.44
CA ILE A 95 -0.30 -6.76 -1.67
C ILE A 95 -1.06 -6.05 -2.81
N ILE A 96 -1.29 -6.74 -3.93
CA ILE A 96 -2.04 -6.18 -5.07
C ILE A 96 -3.48 -5.85 -4.67
N THR A 97 -4.15 -6.70 -3.89
CA THR A 97 -5.50 -6.43 -3.38
C THR A 97 -5.51 -5.22 -2.45
N ALA A 98 -4.55 -5.10 -1.53
CA ALA A 98 -4.44 -3.96 -0.63
C ALA A 98 -4.20 -2.65 -1.39
N LEU A 99 -3.37 -2.66 -2.43
CA LEU A 99 -3.15 -1.52 -3.33
C LEU A 99 -4.44 -1.05 -4.02
N LYS A 100 -5.25 -1.98 -4.53
CA LYS A 100 -6.54 -1.66 -5.15
C LYS A 100 -7.51 -1.02 -4.16
N ILE A 101 -7.55 -1.51 -2.93
CA ILE A 101 -8.35 -0.90 -1.85
C ILE A 101 -7.87 0.53 -1.54
N ILE A 102 -6.55 0.75 -1.47
CA ILE A 102 -5.97 2.08 -1.23
C ILE A 102 -6.33 3.03 -2.39
N HIS A 103 -6.26 2.57 -3.63
CA HIS A 103 -6.66 3.34 -4.81
C HIS A 103 -8.13 3.78 -4.75
N GLU A 104 -9.04 2.86 -4.42
CA GLU A 104 -10.46 3.18 -4.25
C GLU A 104 -10.68 4.22 -3.15
N LYS A 105 -10.00 4.08 -2.00
CA LYS A 105 -10.07 5.06 -0.90
C LYS A 105 -9.50 6.41 -1.29
N TYR A 106 -8.39 6.45 -2.01
CA TYR A 106 -7.79 7.68 -2.51
C TYR A 106 -8.73 8.41 -3.48
N ARG A 107 -9.35 7.69 -4.43
CA ARG A 107 -10.33 8.28 -5.36
C ARG A 107 -11.56 8.81 -4.64
N ALA A 108 -12.07 8.07 -3.66
CA ALA A 108 -13.18 8.53 -2.83
C ALA A 108 -12.80 9.78 -2.05
N PHE A 109 -11.60 9.84 -1.47
CA PHE A 109 -11.10 11.02 -0.76
C PHE A 109 -10.99 12.23 -1.68
N ARG A 110 -10.45 12.07 -2.89
CA ARG A 110 -10.30 13.14 -3.89
C ARG A 110 -11.60 13.65 -4.52
N GLY A 111 -12.66 12.85 -4.45
CA GLY A 111 -13.98 13.23 -4.94
C GLY A 111 -14.81 14.06 -3.94
N HIS A 112 -14.31 14.25 -2.72
CA HIS A 112 -14.86 15.18 -1.72
C HIS A 112 -14.19 16.55 -1.86
#